data_AF-X1BXD3-F1
#
_entry.id   AF-X1BXD3-F1
#
_cell.length_a   1.000
_cell.length_b   1.000
_cell.length_c   1.000
_cell.angle_alpha   90.00
_cell.angle_beta   90.00
_cell.angle_gamma   90.00
#
_symmetry.space_group_name_H-M   'P 1'
#
loop_
_entity.id
_entity.type
_entity.pdbx_description
1 polymer ?
#
loop_
_entity_poly.entity_id
_entity_poly.type
_entity_poly.pdbx_seq_one_letter_code
_entity_poly.pdbx_strand_id
1 'polypeptide(L)'
;MFVGGDWERKGLYYLIEALSLILRPEVKLLVVGRGDTDFYVRLAREKAVGARVTFVPYTRSVWEYYGASDVFVLPALYEPL
;
A
#
# COMPACT_ATOMS: atom_id res chain seq x y z
N MET A 1 6.07 -2.75 0.90
CA MET A 1 5.18 -2.52 2.05
C MET A 1 4.89 -1.05 2.22
N PHE A 2 3.68 -0.70 2.62
CA PHE A 2 3.24 0.64 3.01
C PHE A 2 2.58 0.59 4.40
N VAL A 3 2.85 1.58 5.25
CA VAL A 3 2.31 1.70 6.62
C VAL A 3 1.81 3.11 6.87
N GLY A 4 0.60 3.24 7.41
CA GLY A 4 0.11 4.50 7.97
C GLY A 4 -1.39 4.71 7.81
N GLY A 5 -1.86 5.83 8.36
CA GLY A 5 -3.16 6.43 8.03
C GLY A 5 -3.04 7.51 6.95
N ASP A 6 -4.15 8.18 6.65
CA ASP A 6 -4.22 9.28 5.66
C ASP A 6 -3.60 8.89 4.32
N TRP A 7 -4.08 7.77 3.76
CA TRP A 7 -3.50 7.11 2.59
C TRP A 7 -3.36 8.02 1.38
N GLU A 8 -4.27 8.98 1.23
CA GLU A 8 -4.24 10.00 0.17
C GLU A 8 -2.97 10.86 0.30
N ARG A 9 -2.71 11.40 1.51
CA ARG A 9 -1.54 12.24 1.78
C ARG A 9 -0.24 11.45 1.69
N LYS A 10 -0.26 10.20 2.18
CA LYS A 10 0.90 9.30 2.16
C LYS A 10 1.16 8.66 0.79
N GLY A 11 0.34 8.95 -0.21
CA GLY A 11 0.59 8.61 -1.61
C GLY A 11 0.27 7.17 -2.01
N LEU A 12 -0.64 6.48 -1.30
CA LEU A 12 -1.02 5.11 -1.64
C LEU A 12 -1.56 4.98 -3.07
N TYR A 13 -2.20 6.04 -3.59
CA TYR A 13 -2.68 6.10 -4.97
C TYR A 13 -1.55 5.83 -5.97
N TYR A 14 -0.46 6.60 -5.86
CA TYR A 14 0.69 6.47 -6.74
C TYR A 14 1.40 5.12 -6.58
N LEU A 15 1.39 4.56 -5.37
CA LEU A 15 1.99 3.25 -5.14
C LEU A 15 1.23 2.12 -5.85
N ILE A 16 -0.11 2.18 -5.86
CA ILE A 16 -0.93 1.21 -6.60
C ILE A 16 -0.77 1.40 -8.11
N GLU A 17 -0.68 2.65 -8.59
CA GLU A 17 -0.36 2.90 -10.00
C GLU A 17 1.01 2.35 -10.38
N ALA A 18 2.04 2.62 -9.58
CA ALA A 18 3.39 2.11 -9.80
C ALA A 18 3.42 0.56 -9.81
N LEU A 19 2.64 -0.09 -8.94
CA LEU A 19 2.55 -1.56 -8.93
C LEU A 19 2.07 -2.13 -10.27
N SER A 20 1.16 -1.44 -10.97
CA SER A 20 0.66 -1.87 -12.28
C SER A 20 1.71 -1.80 -13.39
N LEU A 21 2.76 -0.99 -13.21
CA LEU A 21 3.89 -0.89 -14.14
C LEU A 21 4.93 -1.99 -13.91
N ILE A 22 4.85 -2.72 -12.79
CA ILE A 22 5.78 -3.79 -12.44
C ILE A 22 5.34 -5.09 -13.13
N LEU A 23 6.09 -5.50 -14.15
CA LEU A 23 5.86 -6.72 -14.94
C LEU A 23 6.07 -8.03 -14.17
N ARG A 24 6.67 -7.97 -12.97
CA ARG A 24 6.89 -9.14 -12.10
C ARG A 24 5.64 -9.43 -11.25
N PRO A 25 4.86 -10.48 -11.58
CA PRO A 25 3.59 -10.76 -10.89
C PRO A 25 3.76 -11.16 -9.42
N GLU A 26 4.93 -11.66 -9.03
CA GLU A 26 5.28 -12.05 -7.66
C GLU A 26 5.46 -10.85 -6.72
N VAL A 27 5.63 -9.64 -7.25
CA VAL A 27 5.74 -8.43 -6.43
C VAL A 27 4.35 -8.07 -5.89
N LYS A 28 4.21 -8.08 -4.56
CA LYS A 28 2.96 -7.78 -3.86
C LYS A 28 3.08 -6.49 -3.05
N LEU A 29 1.95 -5.83 -2.84
CA LEU A 29 1.82 -4.65 -2.01
C LEU A 29 1.02 -4.98 -0.76
N LEU A 30 1.70 -4.92 0.39
CA LEU A 30 1.07 -4.94 1.70
C LEU A 30 0.79 -3.50 2.16
N VAL A 31 -0.47 -3.19 2.45
CA VAL A 31 -0.94 -1.89 2.95
C VAL A 31 -1.44 -2.07 4.37
N VAL A 32 -0.71 -1.53 5.36
CA VAL A 32 -1.06 -1.67 6.78
C VAL A 32 -1.55 -0.33 7.34
N GLY A 33 -2.76 -0.28 7.87
CA GLY A 33 -3.29 0.91 8.53
C GLY A 33 -4.77 1.15 8.24
N ARG A 34 -5.16 2.43 8.22
CA ARG A 34 -6.57 2.85 8.04
C ARG A 34 -6.67 3.96 7.00
N GLY A 35 -7.59 3.80 6.07
CA GLY A 35 -7.98 4.79 5.06
C GLY A 35 -9.23 4.32 4.32
N ASP A 36 -9.60 5.00 3.23
CA ASP A 36 -10.75 4.63 2.39
C ASP A 36 -10.48 3.32 1.62
N THR A 37 -10.67 2.19 2.30
CA THR A 37 -10.39 0.86 1.74
C THR A 37 -11.23 0.59 0.49
N ASP A 38 -12.47 1.06 0.44
CA ASP A 38 -13.34 0.83 -0.72
C ASP A 38 -12.82 1.55 -1.96
N PHE A 39 -12.36 2.80 -1.82
CA PHE A 39 -11.71 3.53 -2.90
C PHE A 39 -10.47 2.79 -3.41
N TYR A 40 -9.58 2.37 -2.52
CA TYR A 40 -8.31 1.76 -2.92
C TYR A 40 -8.44 0.32 -3.44
N VAL A 41 -9.45 -0.43 -2.98
CA VAL A 41 -9.81 -1.73 -3.56
C VAL A 41 -10.33 -1.54 -4.99
N ARG A 42 -11.18 -0.53 -5.25
CA ARG A 42 -11.62 -0.21 -6.61
C ARG A 42 -10.45 0.21 -7.49
N LEU A 43 -9.58 1.10 -7.02
CA LEU A 43 -8.38 1.51 -7.74
C LEU A 43 -7.48 0.32 -8.10
N ALA A 44 -7.20 -0.57 -7.15
CA ALA A 44 -6.37 -1.74 -7.40
C ALA A 44 -7.01 -2.69 -8.43
N ARG A 45 -8.34 -2.80 -8.44
CA ARG A 45 -9.08 -3.55 -9.47
C ARG A 45 -8.98 -2.88 -10.85
N GLU A 46 -9.19 -1.57 -10.93
CA GLU A 46 -9.07 -0.79 -12.17
C GLU A 46 -7.67 -0.86 -12.78
N LYS A 47 -6.64 -0.91 -11.93
CA LYS A 47 -5.23 -1.07 -12.33
C LYS A 47 -4.81 -2.53 -12.53
N ALA A 48 -5.76 -3.48 -12.53
CA ALA A 48 -5.52 -4.92 -12.72
C ALA A 48 -4.49 -5.55 -11.74
N VAL A 49 -4.35 -4.97 -10.55
CA VAL A 49 -3.42 -5.43 -9.50
C VAL A 49 -4.13 -5.83 -8.20
N GLY A 50 -5.46 -5.91 -8.18
CA GLY A 50 -6.24 -6.24 -6.98
C GLY A 50 -5.77 -7.51 -6.26
N ALA A 51 -5.42 -8.57 -6.99
CA ALA A 51 -4.90 -9.82 -6.42
C ALA A 51 -3.49 -9.69 -5.82
N ARG A 52 -2.79 -8.59 -6.09
CA ARG A 52 -1.43 -8.29 -5.61
C ARG A 52 -1.42 -7.30 -4.45
N VAL A 53 -2.58 -6.75 -4.06
CA VAL A 53 -2.70 -5.81 -2.94
C VAL A 53 -3.39 -6.50 -1.77
N THR A 54 -2.77 -6.44 -0.60
CA THR A 54 -3.36 -6.94 0.65
C THR A 54 -3.50 -5.79 1.64
N PHE A 55 -4.73 -5.52 2.05
CA PHE A 55 -5.04 -4.51 3.06
C PHE A 55 -5.10 -5.18 4.42
N VAL A 56 -4.30 -4.67 5.35
CA VAL A 56 -4.25 -5.09 6.74
C VAL A 56 -4.78 -3.93 7.58
N PRO A 57 -5.77 -4.16 8.46
CA PRO A 57 -6.24 -3.15 9.39
C PRO A 57 -5.11 -2.59 10.27
N TYR A 58 -5.38 -1.46 10.92
CA TYR A 58 -4.46 -0.95 11.94
C TYR A 58 -4.11 -2.05 12.97
N THR A 59 -2.82 -2.17 13.26
CA THR A 59 -2.27 -3.18 14.17
C THR A 59 -1.17 -2.55 15.03
N ARG A 60 -1.06 -3.02 16.28
CA ARG A 60 0.06 -2.65 17.15
C ARG A 60 1.33 -3.40 16.79
N SER A 61 1.21 -4.59 16.18
CA SER A 61 2.34 -5.46 15.82
C SER A 61 2.89 -5.17 14.42
N VAL A 62 3.08 -3.89 14.08
CA VAL A 62 3.52 -3.49 12.72
C VAL A 62 4.90 -4.05 12.36
N TRP A 63 5.76 -4.31 13.36
CA TRP A 63 7.09 -4.89 13.19
C TRP A 63 7.09 -6.26 12.51
N GLU A 64 6.05 -7.08 12.71
CA GLU A 64 5.92 -8.39 12.06
C GLU A 64 5.85 -8.24 10.54
N TYR A 65 5.09 -7.24 10.09
CA TYR A 65 4.92 -6.98 8.68
C TYR A 65 6.13 -6.28 8.06
N TYR A 66 6.88 -5.49 8.84
CA TYR A 66 8.20 -5.01 8.41
C TYR A 66 9.15 -6.19 8.19
N GLY A 67 9.21 -7.15 9.14
CA GLY A 67 10.05 -8.34 9.01
C GLY A 67 9.64 -9.27 7.88
N ALA A 68 8.37 -9.28 7.49
CA ALA A 68 7.85 -10.06 6.36
C ALA A 68 8.04 -9.37 4.99
N SER A 69 8.60 -8.17 4.93
CA SER A 69 8.67 -7.35 3.72
C SER A 69 10.10 -7.14 3.23
N ASP A 70 10.31 -7.22 1.91
CA ASP A 70 11.62 -6.94 1.31
C ASP A 70 11.96 -5.44 1.28
N VAL A 71 10.95 -4.60 1.06
CA VAL A 71 11.10 -3.15 0.88
C VAL A 71 9.94 -2.40 1.53
N PHE A 72 10.26 -1.33 2.24
CA PHE A 72 9.30 -0.31 2.68
C PHE A 72 9.25 0.86 1.69
N VAL A 73 8.04 1.35 1.40
CA VAL A 73 7.80 2.45 0.46
C VAL A 73 6.88 3.47 1.10
N LEU A 74 7.35 4.71 1.21
CA LEU A 74 6.57 5.88 1.66
C LEU A 74 6.63 6.98 0.57
N PRO A 75 5.71 6.97 -0.40
CA PRO A 75 5.66 7.97 -1.46
C PRO A 75 4.84 9.19 -1.03
N ALA A 76 5.06 9.67 0.20
CA ALA A 76 4.26 10.72 0.80
C ALA A 76 4.35 12.02 -0.02
N LEU A 77 3.20 12.63 -0.31
CA LEU A 77 3.12 13.95 -0.94
C LEU A 77 3.58 15.04 0.02
N TYR A 78 3.34 14.82 1.32
CA TYR A 78 3.74 15.71 2.39
C TYR A 78 3.85 14.91 3.69
N GLU A 79 4.99 15.03 4.36
CA GLU A 79 5.18 14.58 5.74
C GLU A 79 5.61 15.82 6.54
N PRO A 80 4.83 16.25 7.55
CA PRO A 80 5.24 17.35 8.39
C PRO A 80 6.54 16.98 9.14
N LEU A 81 7.47 17.94 9.19
CA LEU A 81 8.71 17.85 9.95
C LEU A 81 8.46 17.89 11.46
#